data_AF-L8GQR2-F1
#
_entry.id   AF-L8GQR2-F1
#
_cell.length_a   1.000
_cell.length_b   1.000
_cell.length_c   1.000
_cell.angle_alpha   90.00
_cell.angle_beta   90.00
_cell.angle_gamma   90.00
#
_symmetry.space_group_name_H-M   'P 1'
#
loop_
_entity.id
_entity.type
_entity.pdbx_description
1 polymer ?
#
loop_
_entity_poly.entity_id
_entity_poly.type
_entity_poly.pdbx_seq_one_letter_code
_entity_poly.pdbx_strand_id
1 'polypeptide(L)'
;MTSLSGYDAFLELAKRADESKNYEAAIPQLNKLPELLKHWSATKEQSRTLYLLAYRIFSGAHRQVEAYESLVRHLAMTEEASGEDTSALAVQAAVEAIRLPQVVQLDGLLGLPAIQQLATSQPQLFALLKIFAEDSLSAYTQFHQSHPGFLESVGLTHEECLRKQRVLALAGLASGREELSYAQVAQELGVEEGEVEAWVIEAVGAGVVDARLDQTRRVVLVNHVTLRTFTAEHWQQMSSRLALWKDNLVSLLEVVQQNKKLAA
;
A
#
# COMPACT_ATOMS: atom_id res chain seq x y z
N MET A 1 -38.09 -8.90 2.48
CA MET A 1 -37.96 -8.40 3.87
C MET A 1 -36.96 -9.26 4.69
N THR A 2 -35.81 -9.62 4.12
CA THR A 2 -34.81 -10.50 4.77
C THR A 2 -33.40 -9.90 4.80
N SER A 3 -33.21 -8.68 4.29
CA SER A 3 -31.89 -8.03 4.19
C SER A 3 -31.39 -7.36 5.48
N LEU A 4 -32.26 -7.13 6.48
CA LEU A 4 -31.87 -6.49 7.75
C LEU A 4 -31.41 -7.48 8.84
N SER A 5 -31.91 -8.72 8.88
CA SER A 5 -31.54 -9.65 9.99
C SER A 5 -30.10 -10.14 9.91
N GLY A 6 -29.52 -10.23 8.70
CA GLY A 6 -28.12 -10.63 8.51
C GLY A 6 -27.13 -9.55 8.96
N TYR A 7 -27.44 -8.28 8.65
CA TYR A 7 -26.64 -7.13 9.06
C TYR A 7 -26.64 -6.96 10.59
N ASP A 8 -27.81 -7.00 11.21
CA ASP A 8 -27.94 -6.83 12.67
C ASP A 8 -27.29 -7.99 13.43
N ALA A 9 -27.45 -9.23 12.96
CA ALA A 9 -26.78 -10.40 13.55
C ALA A 9 -25.26 -10.32 13.39
N PHE A 10 -24.76 -9.81 12.26
CA PHE A 10 -23.33 -9.64 12.04
C PHE A 10 -22.75 -8.52 12.91
N LEU A 11 -23.48 -7.44 13.09
CA LEU A 11 -23.08 -6.31 13.93
C LEU A 11 -23.03 -6.71 15.41
N GLU A 12 -24.02 -7.48 15.88
CA GLU A 12 -24.00 -8.06 17.23
C GLU A 12 -22.89 -9.10 17.40
N LEU A 13 -22.59 -9.91 16.36
CA LEU A 13 -21.44 -10.82 16.39
C LEU A 13 -20.12 -10.04 16.45
N ALA A 14 -19.98 -8.96 15.68
CA ALA A 14 -18.78 -8.13 15.67
C ALA A 14 -18.58 -7.42 17.02
N LYS A 15 -19.63 -6.83 17.61
CA LYS A 15 -19.58 -6.25 18.96
C LYS A 15 -19.21 -7.30 20.01
N ARG A 16 -19.85 -8.46 19.96
CA ARG A 16 -19.59 -9.55 20.91
C ARG A 16 -18.19 -10.14 20.73
N ALA A 17 -17.66 -10.17 19.52
CA ALA A 17 -16.28 -10.55 19.24
C ALA A 17 -15.29 -9.55 19.84
N ASP A 18 -15.59 -8.24 19.77
CA ASP A 18 -14.81 -7.19 20.41
C ASP A 18 -14.83 -7.32 21.95
N GLU A 19 -16.00 -7.56 22.55
CA GLU A 19 -16.16 -7.76 23.99
C GLU A 19 -15.51 -9.05 24.51
N SER A 20 -15.61 -10.14 23.75
CA SER A 20 -15.07 -11.45 24.13
C SER A 20 -13.60 -11.64 23.76
N LYS A 21 -12.99 -10.68 23.05
CA LYS A 21 -11.64 -10.77 22.47
C LYS A 21 -11.42 -12.00 21.57
N ASN A 22 -12.49 -12.62 21.09
CA ASN A 22 -12.40 -13.76 20.20
C ASN A 22 -12.39 -13.30 18.74
N TYR A 23 -11.25 -12.72 18.35
CA TYR A 23 -11.09 -12.10 17.04
C TYR A 23 -11.01 -13.14 15.91
N GLU A 24 -10.53 -14.36 16.20
CA GLU A 24 -10.34 -15.42 15.19
C GLU A 24 -11.63 -15.89 14.52
N ALA A 25 -12.76 -15.86 15.25
CA ALA A 25 -14.05 -16.26 14.71
C ALA A 25 -14.65 -15.22 13.73
N ALA A 26 -14.28 -13.95 13.88
CA ALA A 26 -14.82 -12.85 13.07
C ALA A 26 -14.04 -12.65 11.76
N ILE A 27 -12.73 -12.94 11.75
CA ILE A 27 -11.82 -12.72 10.62
C ILE A 27 -12.32 -13.30 9.27
N PRO A 28 -12.80 -14.56 9.18
CA PRO A 28 -13.23 -15.12 7.89
C PRO A 28 -14.44 -14.39 7.29
N GLN A 29 -15.29 -13.82 8.14
CA GLN A 29 -16.45 -13.04 7.71
C GLN A 29 -16.09 -11.59 7.41
N LEU A 30 -15.12 -11.03 8.15
CA LEU A 30 -14.60 -9.69 7.90
C LEU A 30 -13.91 -9.59 6.53
N ASN A 31 -13.19 -10.63 6.10
CA ASN A 31 -12.61 -10.68 4.75
C ASN A 31 -13.67 -10.69 3.64
N LYS A 32 -14.88 -11.16 3.93
CA LYS A 32 -16.02 -11.16 3.01
C LYS A 32 -16.89 -9.90 3.13
N LEU A 33 -16.51 -8.92 3.95
CA LEU A 33 -17.26 -7.67 4.10
C LEU A 33 -17.63 -7.00 2.77
N PRO A 34 -16.75 -6.90 1.76
CA PRO A 34 -17.12 -6.26 0.49
C PRO A 34 -18.27 -6.97 -0.23
N GLU A 35 -18.29 -8.31 -0.20
CA GLU A 35 -19.32 -9.13 -0.81
C GLU A 35 -20.63 -9.09 0.00
N LEU A 36 -20.51 -9.15 1.32
CA LEU A 36 -21.63 -9.09 2.25
C LEU A 36 -22.33 -7.73 2.22
N LEU A 37 -21.57 -6.63 2.17
CA LEU A 37 -22.12 -5.27 2.04
C LEU A 37 -22.88 -5.10 0.72
N LYS A 38 -22.36 -5.70 -0.37
CA LYS A 38 -23.04 -5.71 -1.67
C LYS A 38 -24.33 -6.54 -1.61
N HIS A 39 -24.32 -7.68 -0.93
CA HIS A 39 -25.49 -8.54 -0.76
C HIS A 39 -26.57 -7.90 0.13
N TRP A 40 -26.17 -7.18 1.17
CA TRP A 40 -27.07 -6.53 2.11
C TRP A 40 -27.60 -5.18 1.62
N SER A 41 -27.08 -4.64 0.52
CA SER A 41 -27.41 -3.28 0.04
C SER A 41 -27.29 -2.24 1.16
N ALA A 42 -26.27 -2.39 2.01
CA ALA A 42 -26.13 -1.61 3.23
C ALA A 42 -25.96 -0.11 2.93
N THR A 43 -26.53 0.74 3.78
CA THR A 43 -26.37 2.19 3.68
C THR A 43 -24.91 2.58 3.95
N LYS A 44 -24.44 3.73 3.41
CA LYS A 44 -23.06 4.22 3.62
C LYS A 44 -22.69 4.30 5.11
N GLU A 45 -23.62 4.72 5.96
CA GLU A 45 -23.43 4.82 7.42
C GLU A 45 -23.29 3.46 8.13
N GLN A 46 -24.03 2.46 7.66
CA GLN A 46 -23.97 1.08 8.15
C GLN A 46 -22.64 0.41 7.77
N SER A 47 -22.19 0.63 6.53
CA SER A 47 -20.88 0.19 6.08
C SER A 47 -19.77 0.85 6.91
N ARG A 48 -19.91 2.15 7.19
CA ARG A 48 -18.97 2.94 7.98
C ARG A 48 -18.76 2.38 9.38
N THR A 49 -19.86 2.08 10.09
CA THR A 49 -19.80 1.50 11.45
C THR A 49 -19.20 0.10 11.45
N LEU A 50 -19.52 -0.74 10.46
CA LEU A 50 -18.91 -2.05 10.32
C LEU A 50 -17.40 -1.99 10.06
N TYR A 51 -16.91 -1.09 9.21
CA TYR A 51 -15.48 -0.97 8.96
C TYR A 51 -14.69 -0.47 10.17
N LEU A 52 -15.29 0.37 11.04
CA LEU A 52 -14.65 0.73 12.32
C LEU A 52 -14.57 -0.45 13.28
N LEU A 53 -15.64 -1.25 13.37
CA LEU A 53 -15.64 -2.47 14.18
C LEU A 53 -14.63 -3.48 13.63
N ALA A 54 -14.55 -3.62 12.31
CA ALA A 54 -13.54 -4.44 11.65
C ALA A 54 -12.12 -3.97 12.00
N TYR A 55 -11.85 -2.67 11.92
CA TYR A 55 -10.56 -2.10 12.30
C TYR A 55 -10.19 -2.41 13.76
N ARG A 56 -11.13 -2.26 14.71
CA ARG A 56 -10.90 -2.60 16.13
C ARG A 56 -10.58 -4.08 16.33
N ILE A 57 -11.35 -4.96 15.67
CA ILE A 57 -11.15 -6.41 15.72
C ILE A 57 -9.80 -6.79 15.12
N PHE A 58 -9.43 -6.24 13.96
CA PHE A 58 -8.16 -6.53 13.31
C PHE A 58 -6.96 -5.97 14.09
N SER A 59 -7.10 -4.81 14.71
CA SER A 59 -6.10 -4.22 15.60
C SER A 59 -5.87 -5.11 16.84
N GLY A 60 -6.96 -5.61 17.44
CA GLY A 60 -6.90 -6.57 18.55
C GLY A 60 -6.33 -7.95 18.17
N ALA A 61 -6.51 -8.37 16.91
CA ALA A 61 -5.97 -9.61 16.36
C ALA A 61 -4.49 -9.53 15.90
N HIS A 62 -3.82 -8.39 16.08
CA HIS A 62 -2.49 -8.10 15.56
C HIS A 62 -2.36 -8.20 14.02
N ARG A 63 -3.46 -8.10 13.29
CA ARG A 63 -3.49 -8.10 11.81
C ARG A 63 -3.48 -6.68 11.27
N GLN A 64 -2.34 -6.02 11.42
CA GLN A 64 -2.21 -4.58 11.15
C GLN A 64 -2.50 -4.19 9.69
N VAL A 65 -2.22 -5.06 8.72
CA VAL A 65 -2.45 -4.79 7.29
C VAL A 65 -3.94 -4.81 6.96
N GLU A 66 -4.67 -5.84 7.42
CA GLU A 66 -6.12 -5.96 7.25
C GLU A 66 -6.87 -4.84 8.03
N ALA A 67 -6.33 -4.45 9.19
CA ALA A 67 -6.81 -3.30 9.96
C ALA A 67 -6.68 -2.01 9.14
N TYR A 68 -5.48 -1.73 8.63
CA TYR A 68 -5.20 -0.55 7.82
C TYR A 68 -6.10 -0.49 6.57
N GLU A 69 -6.25 -1.58 5.83
CA GLU A 69 -7.15 -1.63 4.67
C GLU A 69 -8.60 -1.29 5.05
N SER A 70 -9.08 -1.82 6.17
CA SER A 70 -10.43 -1.55 6.68
C SER A 70 -10.61 -0.09 7.06
N LEU A 71 -9.57 0.52 7.64
CA LEU A 71 -9.56 1.92 8.02
C LEU A 71 -9.50 2.85 6.80
N VAL A 72 -8.70 2.53 5.79
CA VAL A 72 -8.68 3.27 4.51
C VAL A 72 -10.03 3.20 3.82
N ARG A 73 -10.67 2.01 3.79
CA ARG A 73 -12.03 1.85 3.26
C ARG A 73 -13.05 2.69 4.02
N HIS A 74 -12.98 2.73 5.34
CA HIS A 74 -13.82 3.59 6.17
C HIS A 74 -13.65 5.07 5.82
N LEU A 75 -12.40 5.55 5.71
CA LEU A 75 -12.11 6.94 5.36
C LEU A 75 -12.54 7.28 3.93
N ALA A 76 -12.40 6.35 2.97
CA ALA A 76 -12.86 6.53 1.59
C ALA A 76 -14.39 6.66 1.46
N MET A 77 -15.15 6.08 2.40
CA MET A 77 -16.61 6.16 2.42
C MET A 77 -17.13 7.41 3.16
N THR A 78 -16.23 8.15 3.79
CA THR A 78 -16.55 9.39 4.51
C THR A 78 -16.44 10.56 3.54
N GLU A 79 -17.58 10.98 2.99
CA GLU A 79 -17.67 12.12 2.04
C GLU A 79 -17.54 13.48 2.74
N GLU A 80 -17.94 13.57 4.02
CA GLU A 80 -17.87 14.80 4.82
C GLU A 80 -16.74 14.73 5.83
N ALA A 81 -15.77 15.63 5.65
CA ALA A 81 -14.54 15.68 6.41
C ALA A 81 -14.71 16.48 7.73
N SER A 82 -15.88 16.44 8.37
CA SER A 82 -16.22 17.35 9.48
C SER A 82 -16.59 16.62 10.76
N GLY A 83 -15.80 15.64 11.17
CA GLY A 83 -15.86 15.08 12.52
C GLY A 83 -14.48 15.04 13.18
N GLU A 84 -14.35 15.50 14.41
CA GLU A 84 -13.10 15.37 15.21
C GLU A 84 -12.65 13.90 15.29
N ASP A 85 -13.58 12.96 15.30
CA ASP A 85 -13.28 11.52 15.23
C ASP A 85 -12.63 11.11 13.89
N THR A 86 -12.99 11.76 12.78
CA THR A 86 -12.44 11.43 11.46
C THR A 86 -11.02 11.95 11.29
N SER A 87 -10.69 13.11 11.89
CA SER A 87 -9.32 13.63 11.86
C SER A 87 -8.39 12.80 12.75
N ALA A 88 -8.85 12.36 13.92
CA ALA A 88 -8.09 11.43 14.77
C ALA A 88 -7.83 10.09 14.08
N LEU A 89 -8.84 9.52 13.41
CA LEU A 89 -8.68 8.29 12.62
C LEU A 89 -7.77 8.50 11.40
N ALA A 90 -7.79 9.67 10.77
CA ALA A 90 -6.89 10.01 9.67
C ALA A 90 -5.43 10.11 10.13
N VAL A 91 -5.18 10.68 11.32
CA VAL A 91 -3.84 10.66 11.94
C VAL A 91 -3.40 9.21 12.19
N GLN A 92 -4.25 8.38 12.78
CA GLN A 92 -3.94 6.96 12.99
C GLN A 92 -3.64 6.24 11.67
N ALA A 93 -4.44 6.49 10.61
CA ALA A 93 -4.19 5.97 9.27
C ALA A 93 -2.80 6.34 8.76
N ALA A 94 -2.42 7.60 8.91
CA ALA A 94 -1.14 8.12 8.45
C ALA A 94 0.02 7.47 9.20
N VAL A 95 -0.11 7.30 10.52
CA VAL A 95 0.92 6.66 11.35
C VAL A 95 1.04 5.17 11.02
N GLU A 96 -0.08 4.45 10.91
CA GLU A 96 -0.08 3.04 10.52
C GLU A 96 0.45 2.84 9.11
N ALA A 97 0.10 3.74 8.18
CA ALA A 97 0.62 3.74 6.83
C ALA A 97 2.14 3.84 6.85
N ILE A 98 2.74 4.72 7.66
CA ILE A 98 4.21 4.85 7.76
C ILE A 98 4.83 3.65 8.49
N ARG A 99 4.19 3.14 9.55
CA ARG A 99 4.70 2.02 10.33
C ARG A 99 4.73 0.71 9.54
N LEU A 100 3.75 0.48 8.67
CA LEU A 100 3.64 -0.76 7.91
C LEU A 100 4.58 -0.78 6.70
N PRO A 101 5.58 -1.69 6.64
CA PRO A 101 6.51 -1.76 5.52
C PRO A 101 5.84 -2.25 4.22
N GLN A 102 4.75 -3.02 4.35
CA GLN A 102 4.01 -3.60 3.21
C GLN A 102 3.13 -2.55 2.50
N VAL A 103 2.78 -1.47 3.18
CA VAL A 103 1.96 -0.38 2.61
C VAL A 103 2.89 0.58 1.88
N VAL A 104 3.09 0.35 0.58
CA VAL A 104 3.94 1.19 -0.28
C VAL A 104 3.15 2.22 -1.08
N GLN A 105 1.91 1.91 -1.44
CA GLN A 105 1.07 2.79 -2.22
C GLN A 105 0.34 3.77 -1.30
N LEU A 106 0.83 5.01 -1.26
CA LEU A 106 0.26 6.09 -0.45
C LEU A 106 -0.67 7.02 -1.26
N ASP A 107 -0.70 6.90 -2.59
CA ASP A 107 -1.57 7.70 -3.47
C ASP A 107 -3.04 7.62 -3.08
N GLY A 108 -3.53 6.40 -2.85
CA GLY A 108 -4.91 6.17 -2.45
C GLY A 108 -5.26 6.81 -1.11
N LEU A 109 -4.27 7.01 -0.24
CA LEU A 109 -4.40 7.67 1.05
C LEU A 109 -4.39 9.21 0.88
N LEU A 110 -3.43 9.74 0.11
CA LEU A 110 -3.31 11.19 -0.15
C LEU A 110 -4.53 11.77 -0.88
N GLY A 111 -5.22 10.96 -1.69
CA GLY A 111 -6.45 11.35 -2.38
C GLY A 111 -7.67 11.51 -1.47
N LEU A 112 -7.62 11.04 -0.21
CA LEU A 112 -8.79 11.06 0.68
C LEU A 112 -9.02 12.45 1.28
N PRO A 113 -10.27 12.94 1.34
CA PRO A 113 -10.58 14.27 1.83
C PRO A 113 -10.19 14.46 3.31
N ALA A 114 -10.35 13.41 4.13
CA ALA A 114 -9.94 13.42 5.54
C ALA A 114 -8.42 13.60 5.73
N ILE A 115 -7.61 13.10 4.79
CA ILE A 115 -6.14 13.22 4.83
C ILE A 115 -5.68 14.54 4.22
N GLN A 116 -6.41 15.09 3.24
CA GLN A 116 -6.16 16.45 2.76
C GLN A 116 -6.40 17.51 3.85
N GLN A 117 -7.36 17.29 4.74
CA GLN A 117 -7.56 18.18 5.88
C GLN A 117 -6.43 18.13 6.92
N LEU A 118 -5.70 17.01 7.01
CA LEU A 118 -4.50 16.94 7.84
C LEU A 118 -3.45 17.97 7.40
N ALA A 119 -3.47 18.44 6.14
CA ALA A 119 -2.62 19.54 5.71
C ALA A 119 -2.85 20.82 6.53
N THR A 120 -4.08 21.05 6.99
CA THR A 120 -4.45 22.22 7.80
C THR A 120 -4.28 21.95 9.30
N SER A 121 -4.67 20.77 9.78
CA SER A 121 -4.62 20.44 11.20
C SER A 121 -3.23 20.03 11.69
N GLN A 122 -2.49 19.25 10.90
CA GLN A 122 -1.15 18.73 11.23
C GLN A 122 -0.25 18.76 9.98
N PRO A 123 0.21 19.94 9.56
CA PRO A 123 0.96 20.12 8.32
C PRO A 123 2.25 19.28 8.26
N GLN A 124 2.87 19.01 9.41
CA GLN A 124 4.09 18.21 9.51
C GLN A 124 3.86 16.74 9.14
N LEU A 125 2.75 16.14 9.57
CA LEU A 125 2.42 14.75 9.25
C LEU A 125 2.07 14.59 7.77
N PHE A 126 1.33 15.55 7.22
CA PHE A 126 0.98 15.56 5.81
C PHE A 126 2.21 15.77 4.91
N ALA A 127 3.13 16.66 5.30
CA ALA A 127 4.41 16.81 4.61
C ALA A 127 5.24 15.52 4.64
N LEU A 128 5.27 14.84 5.79
CA LEU A 128 5.94 13.55 5.91
C LEU A 128 5.33 12.50 4.96
N LEU A 129 4.00 12.36 4.92
CA LEU A 129 3.32 11.45 4.00
C LEU A 129 3.64 11.74 2.53
N LYS A 130 3.68 13.02 2.14
CA LYS A 130 4.10 13.42 0.79
C LYS A 130 5.52 13.00 0.48
N ILE A 131 6.44 13.16 1.44
CA ILE A 131 7.84 12.74 1.28
C ILE A 131 7.94 11.22 1.05
N PHE A 132 7.13 10.44 1.74
CA PHE A 132 7.08 8.99 1.54
C PHE A 132 6.47 8.59 0.19
N ALA A 133 5.49 9.35 -0.31
CA ALA A 133 4.83 9.08 -1.57
C ALA A 133 5.68 9.48 -2.79
N GLU A 134 6.22 10.70 -2.80
CA GLU A 134 6.77 11.34 -4.00
C GLU A 134 8.29 11.61 -3.92
N ASP A 135 8.85 11.82 -2.72
CA ASP A 135 10.23 12.31 -2.58
C ASP A 135 11.29 11.21 -2.31
N SER A 136 12.55 11.66 -2.26
CA SER A 136 13.75 10.86 -2.05
C SER A 136 14.17 10.71 -0.58
N LEU A 137 15.12 9.82 -0.32
CA LEU A 137 15.70 9.59 1.01
C LEU A 137 16.39 10.86 1.58
N SER A 138 16.95 11.70 0.69
CA SER A 138 17.57 12.97 1.09
C SER A 138 16.54 13.97 1.66
N ALA A 139 15.35 14.06 1.07
CA ALA A 139 14.26 14.91 1.54
C ALA A 139 13.78 14.49 2.94
N TYR A 140 13.66 13.17 3.19
CA TYR A 140 13.35 12.65 4.51
C TYR A 140 14.41 13.04 5.55
N THR A 141 15.68 12.94 5.19
CA THR A 141 16.79 13.29 6.10
C THR A 141 16.77 14.78 6.46
N GLN A 142 16.49 15.66 5.49
CA GLN A 142 16.31 17.10 5.74
C GLN A 142 15.08 17.40 6.62
N PHE A 143 13.97 16.68 6.39
CA PHE A 143 12.77 16.80 7.23
C PHE A 143 13.05 16.41 8.69
N HIS A 144 13.79 15.31 8.90
CA HIS A 144 14.18 14.88 10.24
C HIS A 144 15.10 15.90 10.94
N GLN A 145 16.05 16.48 10.22
CA GLN A 145 16.94 17.52 10.75
C GLN A 145 16.20 18.82 11.11
N SER A 146 15.17 19.18 10.33
CA SER A 146 14.37 20.39 10.57
C SER A 146 13.33 20.23 11.68
N HIS A 147 12.92 19.00 11.99
CA HIS A 147 11.89 18.69 12.99
C HIS A 147 12.33 17.60 13.97
N PRO A 148 13.37 17.84 14.80
CA PRO A 148 13.79 16.87 15.81
C PRO A 148 12.66 16.63 16.83
N GLY A 149 12.37 15.36 17.12
CA GLY A 149 11.35 14.96 18.11
C GLY A 149 9.90 14.85 17.60
N PHE A 150 9.61 15.26 16.36
CA PHE A 150 8.27 15.09 15.79
C PHE A 150 7.88 13.61 15.64
N LEU A 151 8.82 12.76 15.21
CA LEU A 151 8.58 11.33 15.03
C LEU A 151 8.16 10.65 16.36
N GLU A 152 8.84 10.99 17.45
CA GLU A 152 8.54 10.48 18.79
C GLU A 152 7.16 10.93 19.28
N SER A 153 6.77 12.18 18.98
CA SER A 153 5.44 12.71 19.33
C SER A 153 4.29 11.97 18.64
N VAL A 154 4.57 11.38 17.48
CA VAL A 154 3.62 10.62 16.67
C VAL A 154 3.72 9.10 16.95
N GLY A 155 4.69 8.67 17.77
CA GLY A 155 4.91 7.26 18.09
C GLY A 155 5.61 6.48 16.97
N LEU A 156 6.40 7.14 16.14
CA LEU A 156 7.21 6.55 15.09
C LEU A 156 8.69 6.59 15.47
N THR A 157 9.42 5.53 15.14
CA THR A 157 10.88 5.48 15.36
C THR A 157 11.61 5.95 14.10
N HIS A 158 12.69 6.71 14.26
CA HIS A 158 13.53 7.13 13.14
C HIS A 158 14.03 5.93 12.31
N GLU A 159 14.43 4.85 12.97
CA GLU A 159 14.92 3.64 12.31
C GLU A 159 13.86 2.97 11.43
N GLU A 160 12.62 2.85 11.91
CA GLU A 160 11.50 2.27 11.15
C GLU A 160 11.17 3.09 9.90
N CYS A 161 11.10 4.42 10.06
CA CYS A 161 10.87 5.35 8.97
C CYS A 161 12.00 5.31 7.94
N LEU A 162 13.25 5.29 8.38
CA LEU A 162 14.43 5.24 7.51
C LEU A 162 14.50 3.92 6.75
N ARG A 163 14.25 2.79 7.44
CA ARG A 163 14.17 1.46 6.84
C ARG A 163 13.10 1.39 5.75
N LYS A 164 11.91 1.92 6.02
CA LYS A 164 10.85 2.04 5.02
C LYS A 164 11.26 2.93 3.84
N GLN A 165 11.84 4.09 4.10
CA GLN A 165 12.25 5.01 3.04
C GLN A 165 13.34 4.41 2.15
N ARG A 166 14.23 3.57 2.69
CA ARG A 166 15.20 2.78 1.93
C ARG A 166 14.53 1.77 1.00
N VAL A 167 13.60 0.97 1.50
CA VAL A 167 12.83 0.01 0.67
C VAL A 167 12.10 0.72 -0.46
N LEU A 168 11.47 1.86 -0.13
CA LEU A 168 10.82 2.71 -1.10
C LEU A 168 11.82 3.26 -2.12
N ALA A 169 12.98 3.77 -1.70
CA ALA A 169 14.04 4.30 -2.57
C ALA A 169 14.50 3.26 -3.59
N LEU A 170 14.71 2.02 -3.13
CA LEU A 170 15.03 0.89 -4.00
C LEU A 170 13.93 0.65 -5.05
N ALA A 171 12.65 0.70 -4.66
CA ALA A 171 11.54 0.56 -5.61
C ALA A 171 11.53 1.69 -6.66
N GLY A 172 11.80 2.93 -6.24
CA GLY A 172 11.93 4.06 -7.14
C GLY A 172 13.07 3.89 -8.15
N LEU A 173 14.23 3.39 -7.68
CA LEU A 173 15.40 3.12 -8.53
C LEU A 173 15.18 1.95 -9.50
N ALA A 174 14.47 0.92 -9.05
CA ALA A 174 14.12 -0.25 -9.83
C ALA A 174 13.00 0.03 -10.86
N SER A 175 12.25 1.12 -10.68
CA SER A 175 11.23 1.54 -11.64
C SER A 175 11.86 1.81 -13.01
N GLY A 176 11.45 1.04 -14.01
CA GLY A 176 11.91 1.19 -15.40
C GLY A 176 13.30 0.63 -15.71
N ARG A 177 13.94 -0.10 -14.78
CA ARG A 177 15.25 -0.74 -14.99
C ARG A 177 15.17 -2.25 -14.73
N GLU A 178 15.70 -3.04 -15.65
CA GLU A 178 15.75 -4.51 -15.52
C GLU A 178 17.02 -5.00 -14.80
N GLU A 179 18.10 -4.22 -14.84
CA GLU A 179 19.37 -4.55 -14.16
C GLU A 179 19.86 -3.35 -13.34
N LEU A 180 20.24 -3.58 -12.08
CA LEU A 180 20.83 -2.60 -11.17
C LEU A 180 22.16 -3.11 -10.61
N SER A 181 23.22 -2.31 -10.63
CA SER A 181 24.49 -2.70 -9.99
C SER A 181 24.44 -2.47 -8.48
N TYR A 182 25.22 -3.25 -7.71
CA TYR A 182 25.28 -3.08 -6.25
C TYR A 182 25.77 -1.69 -5.85
N ALA A 183 26.70 -1.10 -6.61
CA ALA A 183 27.21 0.24 -6.38
C ALA A 183 26.11 1.31 -6.52
N GLN A 184 25.22 1.19 -7.52
CA GLN A 184 24.10 2.11 -7.70
C GLN A 184 23.10 2.01 -6.54
N VAL A 185 22.81 0.78 -6.11
CA VAL A 185 21.90 0.53 -4.99
C VAL A 185 22.49 1.04 -3.67
N ALA A 186 23.77 0.77 -3.41
CA ALA A 186 24.49 1.25 -2.24
C ALA A 186 24.49 2.79 -2.16
N GLN A 187 24.74 3.45 -3.29
CA GLN A 187 24.75 4.92 -3.39
C GLN A 187 23.36 5.52 -3.10
N GLU A 188 22.30 4.96 -3.68
CA GLU A 188 20.94 5.49 -3.51
C GLU A 188 20.41 5.28 -2.07
N LEU A 189 20.74 4.15 -1.46
CA LEU A 189 20.32 3.80 -0.10
C LEU A 189 21.20 4.44 1.00
N GLY A 190 22.39 4.92 0.63
CA GLY A 190 23.41 5.41 1.56
C GLY A 190 23.89 4.31 2.51
N VAL A 191 24.15 3.11 1.97
CA VAL A 191 24.60 1.92 2.72
C VAL A 191 25.87 1.34 2.10
N GLU A 192 26.55 0.46 2.82
CA GLU A 192 27.71 -0.25 2.28
C GLU A 192 27.28 -1.32 1.27
N GLU A 193 28.16 -1.64 0.30
CA GLU A 193 27.88 -2.67 -0.71
C GLU A 193 27.55 -4.04 -0.09
N GLY A 194 28.11 -4.35 1.08
CA GLY A 194 27.84 -5.61 1.79
C GLY A 194 26.43 -5.72 2.36
N GLU A 195 25.74 -4.59 2.57
CA GLU A 195 24.37 -4.57 3.10
C GLU A 195 23.30 -4.58 2.01
N VAL A 196 23.69 -4.34 0.74
CA VAL A 196 22.76 -4.26 -0.39
C VAL A 196 21.88 -5.50 -0.51
N GLU A 197 22.45 -6.69 -0.31
CA GLU A 197 21.70 -7.95 -0.39
C GLU A 197 20.59 -8.01 0.67
N ALA A 198 20.88 -7.59 1.90
CA ALA A 198 19.90 -7.57 2.98
C ALA A 198 18.72 -6.63 2.66
N TRP A 199 19.01 -5.45 2.11
CA TRP A 199 18.00 -4.48 1.69
C TRP A 199 17.15 -4.98 0.52
N VAL A 200 17.75 -5.66 -0.45
CA VAL A 200 17.01 -6.26 -1.57
C VAL A 200 16.12 -7.39 -1.08
N ILE A 201 16.61 -8.27 -0.20
CA ILE A 201 15.82 -9.35 0.40
C ILE A 201 14.64 -8.76 1.19
N GLU A 202 14.86 -7.68 1.90
CA GLU A 202 13.80 -7.01 2.64
C GLU A 202 12.73 -6.42 1.71
N ALA A 203 13.13 -5.75 0.63
CA ALA A 203 12.20 -5.20 -0.35
C ALA A 203 11.40 -6.30 -1.07
N VAL A 204 12.01 -7.46 -1.31
CA VAL A 204 11.33 -8.66 -1.83
C VAL A 204 10.36 -9.22 -0.78
N GLY A 205 10.77 -9.33 0.48
CA GLY A 205 9.91 -9.79 1.58
C GLY A 205 8.72 -8.88 1.85
N ALA A 206 8.87 -7.57 1.60
CA ALA A 206 7.79 -6.60 1.68
C ALA A 206 6.88 -6.59 0.43
N GLY A 207 7.20 -7.36 -0.61
CA GLY A 207 6.41 -7.45 -1.85
C GLY A 207 6.51 -6.20 -2.74
N VAL A 208 7.54 -5.39 -2.54
CA VAL A 208 7.72 -4.11 -3.24
C VAL A 208 8.48 -4.30 -4.54
N VAL A 209 9.42 -5.24 -4.54
CA VAL A 209 10.26 -5.58 -5.70
C VAL A 209 10.30 -7.10 -5.82
N ASP A 210 10.07 -7.63 -7.02
CA ASP A 210 10.43 -9.00 -7.38
C ASP A 210 11.76 -8.93 -8.13
N ALA A 211 12.83 -9.41 -7.51
CA ALA A 211 14.17 -9.38 -8.08
C ALA A 211 14.97 -10.64 -7.73
N ARG A 212 15.97 -10.92 -8.56
CA ARG A 212 16.97 -11.97 -8.36
C ARG A 212 18.33 -11.35 -8.18
N LEU A 213 19.11 -11.90 -7.25
CA LEU A 213 20.47 -11.44 -6.96
C LEU A 213 21.48 -12.29 -7.75
N ASP A 214 22.33 -11.63 -8.54
CA ASP A 214 23.54 -12.22 -9.10
C ASP A 214 24.75 -11.69 -8.31
N GLN A 215 25.15 -12.47 -7.30
CA GLN A 215 26.27 -12.12 -6.43
C GLN A 215 27.61 -12.14 -7.17
N THR A 216 27.76 -12.94 -8.23
CA THR A 216 29.02 -13.06 -8.97
C THR A 216 29.26 -11.81 -9.81
N ARG A 217 28.20 -11.33 -10.48
CA ARG A 217 28.25 -10.10 -11.28
C ARG A 217 28.04 -8.83 -10.45
N ARG A 218 27.61 -8.95 -9.19
CA ARG A 218 27.18 -7.84 -8.32
C ARG A 218 26.04 -7.03 -8.95
N VAL A 219 25.03 -7.73 -9.46
CA VAL A 219 23.86 -7.15 -10.13
C VAL A 219 22.57 -7.69 -9.52
N VAL A 220 21.57 -6.82 -9.42
CA VAL A 220 20.18 -7.14 -9.07
C VAL A 220 19.38 -7.14 -10.36
N LEU A 221 18.79 -8.29 -10.70
CA LEU A 221 17.91 -8.45 -11.85
C LEU A 221 16.47 -8.24 -11.40
N VAL A 222 15.82 -7.19 -11.89
CA VAL A 222 14.49 -6.78 -11.48
C VAL A 222 13.46 -7.37 -12.46
N ASN A 223 12.53 -8.16 -11.94
CA ASN A 223 11.42 -8.73 -12.71
C ASN A 223 10.19 -7.82 -12.67
N HIS A 224 9.84 -7.36 -11.47
CA HIS A 224 8.66 -6.54 -11.22
C HIS A 224 8.89 -5.57 -10.07
N VAL A 225 8.23 -4.42 -10.13
CA VAL A 225 8.28 -3.40 -9.09
C VAL A 225 6.89 -2.84 -8.88
N THR A 226 6.48 -2.80 -7.62
CA THR A 226 5.28 -2.09 -7.18
C THR A 226 5.59 -0.60 -7.17
N LEU A 227 5.00 0.14 -8.11
CA LEU A 227 5.19 1.58 -8.21
C LEU A 227 4.52 2.29 -7.02
N ARG A 228 5.25 3.26 -6.43
CA ARG A 228 4.73 4.12 -5.36
C ARG A 228 3.60 5.00 -5.87
N THR A 229 3.80 5.57 -7.06
CA THR A 229 2.83 6.41 -7.74
C THR A 229 2.62 5.98 -9.19
N PHE A 230 1.36 5.99 -9.64
CA PHE A 230 1.01 5.60 -11.01
C PHE A 230 0.70 6.84 -11.86
N THR A 231 1.74 7.41 -12.47
CA THR A 231 1.63 8.61 -13.30
C THR A 231 1.11 8.31 -14.72
N ALA A 232 0.72 9.36 -15.44
CA ALA A 232 0.28 9.25 -16.83
C ALA A 232 1.36 8.67 -17.76
N GLU A 233 2.64 8.90 -17.45
CA GLU A 233 3.77 8.33 -18.21
C GLU A 233 3.81 6.80 -18.08
N HIS A 234 3.60 6.27 -16.88
CA HIS A 234 3.49 4.83 -16.67
C HIS A 234 2.31 4.24 -17.47
N TRP A 235 1.20 5.00 -17.59
CA TRP A 235 0.07 4.59 -18.43
C TRP A 235 0.43 4.55 -19.92
N GLN A 236 1.18 5.53 -20.41
CA GLN A 236 1.64 5.54 -21.80
C GLN A 236 2.58 4.36 -22.09
N GLN A 237 3.51 4.06 -21.18
CA GLN A 237 4.41 2.91 -21.29
C GLN A 237 3.65 1.59 -21.27
N MET A 238 2.62 1.45 -20.42
CA MET A 238 1.82 0.23 -20.39
C MET A 238 0.99 0.07 -21.67
N SER A 239 0.39 1.16 -22.17
CA SER A 239 -0.35 1.17 -23.43
C SER A 239 0.51 0.76 -24.62
N SER A 240 1.73 1.28 -24.72
CA SER A 240 2.66 0.92 -25.81
C SER A 240 3.10 -0.55 -25.74
N ARG A 241 3.41 -1.06 -24.54
CA ARG A 241 3.73 -2.49 -24.34
C ARG A 241 2.56 -3.40 -24.72
N LEU A 242 1.33 -3.04 -24.35
CA LEU A 242 0.13 -3.79 -24.71
C LEU A 242 -0.15 -3.76 -26.21
N ALA A 243 0.09 -2.64 -26.88
CA ALA A 243 -0.04 -2.53 -28.33
C ALA A 243 0.96 -3.45 -29.05
N LEU A 244 2.24 -3.44 -28.63
CA LEU A 244 3.25 -4.36 -29.15
C LEU A 244 2.89 -5.83 -28.92
N TRP A 245 2.37 -6.18 -27.73
CA TRP A 245 1.90 -7.53 -27.44
C TRP A 245 0.74 -7.94 -28.33
N LYS A 246 -0.23 -7.05 -28.56
CA LYS A 246 -1.33 -7.29 -29.48
C LYS A 246 -0.82 -7.57 -30.89
N ASP A 247 0.10 -6.76 -31.39
CA ASP A 247 0.67 -6.93 -32.74
C ASP A 247 1.45 -8.24 -32.87
N ASN A 248 2.20 -8.62 -31.83
CA ASN A 248 2.88 -9.92 -31.76
C ASN A 248 1.90 -11.10 -31.76
N LEU A 249 0.77 -11.01 -31.04
CA LEU A 249 -0.25 -12.06 -31.06
C LEU A 249 -0.95 -12.18 -32.41
N VAL A 250 -1.22 -11.06 -33.08
CA VAL A 250 -1.81 -11.05 -34.42
C VAL A 250 -0.87 -11.70 -35.43
N SER A 251 0.42 -11.34 -35.42
CA SER A 251 1.40 -11.96 -36.32
C SER A 251 1.59 -13.46 -36.07
N LEU A 252 1.62 -13.90 -34.81
CA LEU A 252 1.65 -15.34 -34.48
C LEU A 252 0.40 -16.07 -34.96
N LEU A 253 -0.77 -15.45 -34.84
CA LEU A 253 -2.03 -16.02 -35.31
C LEU A 253 -2.04 -16.17 -36.84
N GLU A 254 -1.51 -15.19 -37.57
CA GLU A 254 -1.33 -15.27 -39.03
C GLU A 254 -0.41 -16.43 -39.42
N VAL A 255 0.73 -16.59 -38.74
CA VAL A 255 1.67 -17.70 -38.98
C VAL A 255 1.01 -19.06 -38.72
N VAL A 256 0.25 -19.20 -37.63
CA VAL A 256 -0.48 -20.43 -37.31
C VAL A 256 -1.54 -20.74 -38.36
N GLN A 257 -2.27 -19.73 -38.84
CA GLN A 257 -3.25 -19.90 -39.91
C GLN A 257 -2.62 -20.29 -41.25
N GLN A 258 -1.48 -19.70 -41.61
CA GLN A 258 -0.73 -20.07 -42.82
C GLN A 258 -0.21 -21.51 -42.72
N ASN A 259 0.37 -21.91 -41.58
CA ASN A 259 0.82 -23.28 -41.37
C ASN A 259 -0.33 -24.30 -41.42
N LYS A 260 -1.51 -23.97 -40.89
CA LYS A 260 -2.71 -24.82 -41.05
C LYS A 260 -3.14 -24.99 -42.50
N LYS A 261 -2.99 -23.96 -43.34
CA LYS A 261 -3.31 -24.04 -44.78
C LYS A 261 -2.27 -24.82 -45.58
N LEU A 262 -1.00 -24.83 -45.16
CA LEU A 262 0.07 -25.59 -45.80
C LEU A 262 0.06 -27.08 -45.39
N ALA A 263 -0.49 -27.40 -44.22
CA ALA A 263 -0.63 -28.77 -43.72
C ALA A 263 -1.94 -29.48 -44.16
N ALA A 264 -2.83 -28.77 -44.85
CA ALA A 264 -4.08 -29.28 -45.42
C ALA A 264 -3.96 -29.44 -46.94
#